data_AF-A0A920WLN7-F1
#
_entry.id   AF-A0A920WLN7-F1
#
_cell.length_a   1.000
_cell.length_b   1.000
_cell.length_c   1.000
_cell.angle_alpha   90.00
_cell.angle_beta   90.00
_cell.angle_gamma   90.00
#
_symmetry.space_group_name_H-M   'P 1'
#
loop_
_entity.id
_entity.type
_entity.pdbx_description
1 polymer ?
#
loop_
_entity_poly.entity_id
_entity_poly.type
_entity_poly.pdbx_seq_one_letter_code
_entity_poly.pdbx_strand_id
1 'polypeptide(L)' 'MVLVADPAELVGLEVDLVVVDLSRPGVLDVLGDIGARTVGFAAHVDEELMATASAAGCDEVLARSVFFRRFPDLVS' A
#
# COMPACT_ATOMS: atom_id res chain seq x y z
N MET A 1 2.04 -11.31 -9.11
CA MET A 1 2.13 -9.85 -8.92
C MET A 1 1.55 -9.18 -10.15
N VAL A 2 0.48 -8.39 -9.97
CA VAL A 2 -0.14 -7.59 -11.03
C VAL A 2 0.31 -6.14 -10.83
N LEU A 3 0.61 -5.44 -11.93
CA LEU A 3 0.90 -4.01 -11.93
C LEU A 3 -0.29 -3.30 -12.58
N VAL A 4 -0.90 -2.37 -11.86
CA VAL A 4 -1.99 -1.53 -12.35
C VAL A 4 -1.47 -0.12 -12.62
N ALA A 5 -2.05 0.55 -13.61
CA ALA A 5 -1.67 1.93 -13.95
C ALA A 5 -2.47 2.96 -13.14
N ASP A 6 -3.73 2.65 -12.84
CA ASP A 6 -4.64 3.47 -12.05
C ASP A 6 -4.94 2.78 -10.70
N PRO A 7 -4.78 3.46 -9.54
CA PRO A 7 -5.15 2.92 -8.23
C PRO A 7 -6.59 2.40 -8.15
N ALA A 8 -7.53 2.96 -8.92
CA ALA A 8 -8.91 2.51 -8.94
C ALA A 8 -9.06 1.05 -9.45
N GLU A 9 -8.11 0.57 -10.26
CA GLU A 9 -8.09 -0.82 -10.73
C GLU A 9 -7.76 -1.81 -9.60
N LEU A 10 -7.30 -1.35 -8.43
CA LEU A 10 -7.08 -2.22 -7.25
C LEU A 10 -8.40 -2.66 -6.61
N VAL A 11 -9.46 -1.87 -6.79
CA VAL A 11 -10.76 -2.13 -6.18
C VAL A 11 -11.43 -3.32 -6.88
N GLY A 12 -11.82 -4.32 -6.10
CA GLY A 12 -12.49 -5.53 -6.62
C GLY A 12 -11.57 -6.59 -7.21
N LEU A 13 -10.24 -6.43 -7.12
CA LEU A 13 -9.32 -7.52 -7.45
C LEU A 13 -9.43 -8.65 -6.43
N GLU A 14 -9.58 -9.88 -6.92
CA GLU A 14 -9.51 -11.09 -6.10
C GLU A 14 -8.04 -11.48 -5.90
N VAL A 15 -7.38 -10.81 -4.95
CA VAL A 15 -5.98 -11.09 -4.54
C VAL A 15 -5.86 -11.13 -3.02
N ASP A 16 -4.89 -11.87 -2.51
CA ASP A 16 -4.68 -11.98 -1.06
C ASP A 16 -3.88 -10.80 -0.47
N LEU A 17 -3.12 -10.08 -1.31
CA LEU A 17 -2.22 -9.01 -0.90
C LEU A 17 -2.09 -7.94 -1.99
N VAL A 18 -2.26 -6.68 -1.59
CA VAL A 18 -2.01 -5.49 -2.39
C VAL A 18 -0.86 -4.71 -1.78
N VAL A 19 0.16 -4.41 -2.60
CA VAL A 19 1.33 -3.62 -2.19
C VAL A 19 1.30 -2.29 -2.92
N VAL A 20 1.34 -1.18 -2.19
CA VAL A 20 1.23 0.17 -2.77
C VAL A 20 2.39 1.08 -2.36
N ASP A 21 2.90 1.85 -3.33
CA ASP A 21 3.76 3.00 -3.05
C ASP A 21 2.87 4.19 -2.70
N LEU A 22 2.86 4.59 -1.42
CA LEU A 22 2.01 5.65 -0.90
C LEU A 22 2.36 7.03 -1.46
N SER A 23 3.54 7.19 -2.07
CA SER A 23 3.93 8.45 -2.72
C SER A 23 3.25 8.68 -4.08
N ARG A 24 2.52 7.68 -4.58
CA ARG A 24 1.77 7.81 -5.84
C ARG A 24 0.45 8.56 -5.59
N PRO A 25 0.12 9.58 -6.41
CA PRO A 25 -1.13 10.29 -6.29
C PRO A 25 -2.32 9.35 -6.54
N GLY A 26 -3.44 9.57 -5.84
CA GLY A 26 -4.67 8.79 -5.96
C GLY A 26 -4.72 7.50 -5.14
N VAL A 27 -3.59 7.03 -4.59
CA VAL A 27 -3.57 5.78 -3.79
C VAL A 27 -4.36 5.93 -2.50
N LEU A 28 -4.20 7.06 -1.80
CA LEU A 28 -4.87 7.28 -0.52
C LEU A 28 -6.41 7.28 -0.65
N ASP A 29 -6.90 7.74 -1.80
CA ASP A 29 -8.33 7.90 -2.07
C ASP A 29 -9.05 6.55 -2.23
N VAL A 30 -8.31 5.47 -2.54
CA VAL A 30 -8.88 4.14 -2.79
C VAL A 30 -8.57 3.12 -1.70
N LEU A 31 -7.67 3.44 -0.74
CA LEU A 31 -7.20 2.49 0.28
C LEU A 31 -8.34 1.82 1.04
N GLY A 32 -9.33 2.60 1.49
CA GLY A 32 -10.46 2.10 2.26
C GLY A 32 -11.43 1.22 1.47
N ASP A 33 -11.36 1.26 0.14
CA ASP A 33 -12.22 0.47 -0.75
C ASP A 33 -11.55 -0.83 -1.23
N ILE A 34 -10.27 -1.04 -0.90
CA ILE A 34 -9.55 -2.27 -1.23
C ILE A 34 -9.99 -3.37 -0.26
N GLY A 35 -10.70 -4.39 -0.78
CA GLY A 35 -11.19 -5.54 0.00
C GLY A 35 -10.15 -6.60 0.34
N ALA A 36 -8.88 -6.35 0.04
CA ALA A 36 -7.75 -7.25 0.27
C ALA A 36 -6.79 -6.64 1.29
N ARG A 37 -5.92 -7.45 1.89
CA ARG A 37 -4.87 -6.94 2.79
C ARG A 37 -3.96 -5.97 2.04
N THR A 38 -3.74 -4.79 2.61
CA THR A 38 -2.92 -3.73 2.02
C THR A 38 -1.61 -3.52 2.80
N VAL A 39 -0.50 -3.44 2.07
CA VAL A 39 0.81 -3.05 2.61
C VAL A 39 1.30 -1.82 1.85
N GLY A 40 1.26 -0.67 2.50
CA GLY A 40 1.75 0.59 1.97
C GLY A 40 3.20 0.84 2.37
N PHE A 41 3.99 1.44 1.48
CA PHE A 41 5.31 1.94 1.83
C PHE A 41 5.54 3.39 1.39
N ALA A 42 6.25 4.15 2.23
CA ALA A 42 6.59 5.56 2.00
C ALA A 42 8.06 5.85 2.37
N ALA A 43 8.55 7.04 2.02
CA ALA A 43 9.85 7.48 2.53
C ALA A 43 9.80 7.61 4.06
N HIS A 44 10.85 7.18 4.76
CA HIS A 44 10.91 7.20 6.23
C HIS A 44 10.79 8.59 6.87
N VAL A 45 10.99 9.65 6.09
CA VAL A 45 10.86 11.05 6.52
C VAL A 45 9.43 11.58 6.41
N ASP A 46 8.52 10.78 5.87
CA ASP A 46 7.16 11.19 5.51
C ASP A 46 6.14 10.60 6.50
N GLU A 47 6.34 10.93 7.79
CA GLU A 47 5.50 10.42 8.89
C GLU A 47 4.03 10.83 8.75
N GLU A 48 3.78 12.03 8.20
CA GLU A 48 2.42 12.51 7.91
C GLU A 48 1.73 11.66 6.85
N LEU A 49 2.42 11.33 5.76
CA LEU A 49 1.88 10.42 4.74
C LEU A 49 1.60 9.02 5.32
N MET A 50 2.49 8.51 6.17
CA MET A 50 2.30 7.20 6.80
C MET A 50 1.10 7.18 7.75
N ALA A 51 0.91 8.25 8.53
CA ALA A 51 -0.25 8.42 9.40
C ALA A 51 -1.55 8.56 8.58
N THR A 52 -1.51 9.34 7.50
CA THR A 52 -2.65 9.53 6.61
C THR A 52 -3.06 8.22 5.93
N ALA A 53 -2.10 7.43 5.45
CA ALA A 53 -2.36 6.12 4.85
C ALA A 53 -3.00 5.14 5.84
N SER A 54 -2.51 5.11 7.08
CA SER A 54 -3.11 4.30 8.16
C SER A 54 -4.55 4.73 8.42
N ALA A 55 -4.80 6.04 8.50
CA ALA A 55 -6.14 6.59 8.71
C ALA A 55 -7.09 6.36 7.52
N ALA A 56 -6.56 6.27 6.30
CA ALA A 56 -7.30 5.99 5.08
C ALA A 56 -7.66 4.50 4.90
N GLY A 57 -7.22 3.62 5.81
CA GLY A 57 -7.59 2.20 5.81
C GLY A 57 -6.48 1.26 5.36
N CYS A 58 -5.22 1.71 5.24
CA CYS A 58 -4.11 0.80 4.99
C CYS A 58 -3.84 -0.10 6.20
N ASP A 59 -3.82 -1.41 6.02
CA ASP A 59 -3.64 -2.38 7.12
C ASP A 59 -2.23 -2.30 7.73
N GLU A 60 -1.23 -2.06 6.90
CA GLU A 60 0.16 -2.01 7.33
C GLU A 60 0.93 -0.96 6.54
N VAL A 61 1.55 -0.01 7.25
CA VAL A 61 2.34 1.07 6.64
C VAL A 61 3.79 0.96 7.08
N LEU A 62 4.70 0.86 6.11
CA LEU A 62 6.12 0.61 6.34
C LEU A 62 7.01 1.73 5.76
N ALA A 63 8.09 2.03 6.46
CA ALA A 63 9.18 2.79 5.86
C ALA A 63 9.77 1.99 4.68
N ARG A 64 10.11 2.67 3.57
CA ARG A 64 10.60 2.05 2.33
C ARG A 64 11.77 1.07 2.55
N SER A 65 12.70 1.38 3.45
CA SER A 65 13.81 0.48 3.81
C SER A 65 13.35 -0.80 4.50
N VAL A 66 12.35 -0.72 5.38
CA VAL A 66 11.75 -1.86 6.08
C VAL A 66 10.95 -2.73 5.10
N PHE A 67 10.17 -2.09 4.22
CA PHE A 67 9.41 -2.77 3.17
C PHE A 67 10.32 -3.65 2.31
N PHE A 68 11.39 -3.09 1.71
CA PHE A 68 12.28 -3.87 0.85
C PHE A 68 12.99 -5.01 1.59
N ARG A 69 13.23 -4.87 2.89
CA ARG A 69 13.82 -5.92 3.71
C ARG A 69 12.85 -7.08 3.96
N ARG A 70 11.56 -6.77 4.14
CA ARG A 70 10.50 -7.75 4.43
C ARG A 70 9.82 -8.30 3.18
N PHE A 71 10.00 -7.66 2.03
CA PHE A 71 9.34 -8.04 0.78
C PHE A 71 9.50 -9.54 0.45
N PRO A 72 10.68 -10.16 0.58
CA PRO A 72 10.81 -11.61 0.34
C PRO A 72 9.87 -12.47 1.20
N ASP A 73 9.68 -12.10 2.47
CA ASP A 73 8.81 -12.83 3.40
C ASP A 73 7.31 -12.59 3.10
N LEU A 74 6.98 -11.46 2.47
CA LEU A 74 5.60 -11.10 2.11
C LEU A 74 5.08 -11.82 0.86
N VAL A 75 5.99 -12.28 -0.02
CA VAL A 75 5.65 -12.89 -1.32
C VAL A 75 6.05 -14.35 -1.44
N SER A 76 6.43 -14.98 -0.31
CA SER A 76 6.83 -16.39 -0.23
C SER A 76 5.65 -17.36 -0.30
#